data_AF-A0A3D8R3C0-F1
#
_entry.id   AF-A0A3D8R3C0-F1
#
_cell.length_a   1.000
_cell.length_b   1.000
_cell.length_c   1.000
_cell.angle_alpha   90.00
_cell.angle_beta   90.00
_cell.angle_gamma   90.00
#
_symmetry.space_group_name_H-M   'P 1'
#
loop_
_entity.id
_entity.type
_entity.pdbx_description
1 polymer ?
#
loop_
_entity_poly.entity_id
_entity_poly.type
_entity_poly.pdbx_seq_one_letter_code
_entity_poly.pdbx_strand_id
1 'polypeptide(L)' 'MPTALDRALHSKNTFLAFGGLITAAAVWTIWGQDMFPKESDPTGGTLFWIITMSTLVVIVAYRWFSHSRR' A
#
# COMPACT_ATOMS: atom_id res chain seq x y z
N MET A 1 5.45 38.38 31.58
CA MET A 1 6.74 38.25 30.87
C MET A 1 6.68 37.02 29.99
N PRO A 2 6.88 37.12 28.67
CA PRO A 2 6.87 35.94 27.79
C PRO A 2 8.14 35.12 28.03
N THR A 3 7.98 33.86 28.43
CA THR A 3 9.09 32.93 28.67
C THR A 3 9.66 32.42 27.34
N ALA A 4 10.83 31.78 27.39
CA ALA A 4 11.42 31.16 26.18
C ALA A 4 10.48 30.10 25.58
N LEU A 5 9.75 29.36 26.42
CA LEU A 5 8.78 28.35 25.99
C LEU A 5 7.58 28.97 25.26
N ASP A 6 7.05 30.09 25.76
CA ASP A 6 5.92 30.80 25.14
C ASP A 6 6.28 31.31 23.73
N ARG A 7 7.52 31.80 23.54
CA ARG A 7 8.01 32.23 22.21
C ARG A 7 8.21 31.07 21.25
N ALA A 8 8.65 29.91 21.75
CA ALA A 8 8.83 28.71 20.93
C ALA A 8 7.47 28.17 20.44
N LEU A 9 6.45 28.18 21.32
CA LEU A 9 5.10 27.71 21.00
C LEU A 9 4.33 28.66 20.08
N HIS A 10 4.59 29.97 20.15
CA HIS A 10 4.00 30.96 19.23
C HIS A 10 4.84 31.24 17.96
N SER A 11 5.85 30.42 17.67
CA SER A 11 6.74 30.63 16.53
C SER A 11 6.06 30.28 15.19
N LYS A 12 5.53 31.30 14.51
CA LYS A 12 4.96 31.18 13.15
C LYS A 12 6.01 30.72 12.13
N ASN A 13 7.26 31.14 12.30
CA ASN A 13 8.35 30.76 11.39
C ASN A 13 8.66 29.27 11.47
N THR A 14 8.63 28.68 12.68
CA THR A 14 8.86 27.25 12.86
C THR A 14 7.75 26.42 12.20
N PHE A 15 6.50 26.87 12.32
CA PHE A 15 5.38 26.22 11.64
C PHE A 15 5.51 26.26 10.11
N LEU A 16 5.84 27.43 9.55
CA LEU A 16 6.02 27.59 8.11
C LEU A 16 7.23 26.77 7.59
N ALA A 17 8.33 26.74 8.34
CA ALA A 17 9.50 25.94 7.99
C ALA A 17 9.18 24.43 7.99
N PHE A 18 8.50 23.94 9.02
CA PHE A 18 8.07 22.54 9.10
C PHE A 18 7.09 22.17 7.98
N GLY A 19 6.07 23.01 7.76
CA GLY A 19 5.11 22.83 6.67
C GLY A 19 5.81 22.79 5.31
N GLY A 20 6.73 23.72 5.04
CA GLY A 20 7.51 23.74 3.81
C GLY A 20 8.36 22.49 3.60
N LEU A 21 8.95 21.95 4.67
CA LEU A 21 9.74 20.72 4.63
C LEU A 21 8.86 19.51 4.28
N ILE A 22 7.69 19.39 4.92
CA ILE A 22 6.73 18.33 4.60
C ILE A 22 6.23 18.47 3.16
N THR A 23 5.89 19.67 2.72
CA THR A 23 5.45 19.91 1.34
C THR A 23 6.55 19.52 0.34
N ALA A 24 7.81 19.88 0.59
CA ALA A 24 8.92 19.46 -0.26
C ALA A 24 9.09 17.93 -0.28
N ALA A 25 8.98 17.26 0.86
CA ALA A 25 9.04 15.80 0.93
C ALA A 25 7.86 15.14 0.18
N ALA A 26 6.65 15.66 0.33
CA ALA A 26 5.46 15.17 -0.38
C ALA A 26 5.55 15.40 -1.88
N VAL A 27 6.08 16.54 -2.31
CA VAL A 27 6.38 16.80 -3.72
C VAL A 27 7.42 15.80 -4.25
N TRP A 28 8.42 15.48 -3.43
CA TRP A 28 9.44 14.48 -3.76
C TRP A 28 8.87 13.07 -3.88
N THR A 29 7.80 12.71 -3.17
CA THR A 29 7.20 11.36 -3.34
C THR A 29 6.44 11.18 -4.65
N ILE A 30 6.02 12.28 -5.30
CA ILE A 30 5.34 12.21 -6.60
C ILE A 30 6.36 11.95 -7.72
N TRP A 31 7.52 12.60 -7.67
CA TRP A 31 8.53 12.54 -8.74
C TRP A 31 9.74 11.64 -8.44
N GLY A 32 10.08 11.44 -7.17
CA GLY A 32 11.11 10.52 -6.70
C GLY A 32 10.58 9.09 -6.65
N GLN A 33 10.51 8.46 -7.82
CA GLN A 33 10.04 7.08 -8.00
C GLN A 33 10.86 6.04 -7.20
N ASP A 34 10.18 4.94 -6.87
CA ASP A 34 10.63 3.74 -6.14
C ASP A 34 11.47 4.01 -4.88
N MET A 35 10.83 4.61 -3.86
CA MET A 35 11.35 4.65 -2.47
C MET A 35 11.59 3.25 -1.89
N PHE A 36 10.99 2.22 -2.52
CA PHE A 36 11.14 0.82 -2.17
C PHE A 36 11.59 0.03 -3.41
N PRO A 37 12.55 -0.89 -3.28
CA PRO A 37 12.89 -1.82 -4.36
C PRO A 37 11.63 -2.58 -4.78
N LYS A 38 11.30 -2.55 -6.08
CA LYS A 38 10.24 -3.44 -6.59
C LYS A 38 10.66 -4.88 -6.33
N GLU A 39 9.86 -5.60 -5.57
CA GLU A 39 9.99 -7.06 -5.46
C GLU A 39 9.95 -7.65 -6.87
N SER A 40 10.79 -8.66 -7.11
CA SER A 40 10.84 -9.38 -8.38
C SER A 40 9.44 -9.87 -8.73
N ASP A 41 9.08 -9.78 -10.01
CA ASP A 41 7.79 -10.26 -10.53
C ASP A 41 7.44 -11.63 -9.94
N PRO A 42 6.21 -11.82 -9.45
CA PRO A 42 5.81 -13.05 -8.78
C PRO A 42 6.06 -14.23 -9.72
N THR A 43 6.92 -15.16 -9.30
CA THR A 43 7.42 -16.30 -10.10
C THR A 43 6.33 -17.34 -10.43
N GLY A 44 5.08 -17.10 -10.04
CA GLY A 44 3.92 -17.90 -10.39
C GLY A 44 3.14 -17.26 -11.53
N GLY A 45 3.49 -17.60 -12.77
CA GLY A 45 2.84 -17.06 -13.96
C GLY A 45 1.31 -17.20 -13.91
N THR A 46 0.60 -16.19 -14.41
CA THR A 46 -0.86 -16.06 -14.43
C THR A 46 -1.57 -17.35 -14.86
N LEU A 47 -0.96 -18.14 -15.73
CA LEU A 47 -1.47 -19.42 -16.23
C LEU A 47 -1.58 -20.52 -15.14
N PHE A 48 -0.62 -20.60 -14.20
CA PHE A 48 -0.63 -21.61 -13.14
C PHE A 48 -1.84 -21.42 -12.20
N TRP A 49 -2.13 -20.15 -11.88
CA TRP A 49 -3.28 -19.79 -11.04
C TRP A 49 -4.61 -20.05 -11.75
N ILE A 50 -4.70 -19.73 -13.04
CA ILE A 50 -5.90 -20.00 -13.85
C ILE A 50 -6.19 -21.51 -13.88
N ILE A 51 -5.19 -22.34 -14.19
CA ILE A 51 -5.37 -23.81 -14.28
C ILE A 51 -5.75 -24.40 -12.92
N THR A 52 -5.09 -23.98 -11.83
CA THR A 52 -5.37 -24.49 -10.49
C THR A 52 -6.77 -24.12 -10.02
N MET A 53 -7.19 -22.86 -10.22
CA MET A 53 -8.52 -22.40 -9.82
C MET A 53 -9.62 -23.03 -10.66
N SER A 54 -9.46 -23.14 -11.98
CA SER A 54 -10.45 -23.81 -12.84
C SER A 54 -10.65 -25.28 -12.46
N THR A 55 -9.57 -25.99 -12.14
CA THR A 55 -9.65 -27.41 -11.73
C THR A 55 -10.37 -27.58 -10.39
N LEU A 56 -10.08 -26.71 -9.41
CA LEU A 56 -10.75 -26.73 -8.11
C LEU A 56 -12.25 -26.43 -8.22
N VAL A 57 -12.64 -25.46 -9.06
CA VAL A 57 -14.06 -25.13 -9.30
C VAL A 57 -14.81 -26.33 -9.87
N VAL A 58 -14.23 -27.05 -10.84
CA VAL A 58 -14.86 -28.25 -11.42
C VAL A 58 -14.99 -29.36 -10.38
N ILE A 59 -13.96 -29.61 -9.56
CA ILE A 59 -14.00 -30.64 -8.52
C ILE A 59 -15.07 -30.32 -7.46
N VAL A 60 -15.12 -29.07 -7.00
CA VAL A 60 -16.10 -28.61 -6.01
C VAL A 60 -17.52 -28.70 -6.59
N ALA A 61 -17.74 -28.25 -7.83
CA ALA A 61 -19.04 -28.35 -8.49
C ALA A 61 -19.48 -29.81 -8.68
N TYR A 62 -18.58 -30.68 -9.13
CA TYR A 62 -18.84 -32.11 -9.27
C TYR A 62 -19.17 -32.77 -7.92
N ARG A 63 -18.43 -32.44 -6.87
CA ARG A 63 -18.67 -32.95 -5.51
C ARG A 63 -20.00 -32.46 -4.95
N TRP A 64 -20.33 -31.19 -5.15
CA TRP A 64 -21.60 -30.62 -4.72
C TRP A 64 -22.78 -31.27 -5.45
N PHE A 65 -22.66 -31.42 -6.77
CA PHE A 65 -23.70 -32.02 -7.60
C PHE A 65 -23.92 -33.51 -7.30
N SER A 66 -22.84 -34.28 -7.12
CA SER A 66 -22.93 -35.70 -6.73
C SER A 66 -23.53 -35.89 -5.33
N HIS A 67 -23.25 -34.97 -4.40
CA HIS A 67 -23.87 -34.97 -3.09
C HIS A 67 -25.37 -34.63 -3.14
N SER A 68 -25.76 -33.64 -3.96
CA SER A 68 -27.16 -33.21 -4.11
C SER A 68 -28.06 -34.23 -4.83
N ARG A 69 -27.49 -35.24 -5.50
CA ARG A 69 -28.25 -36.31 -6.16
C ARG A 69 -28.41 -37.58 -5.30
N ARG A 70 -27.89 -37.60 -4.08
CA ARG A 70 -28.17 -38.66 -3.09
C ARG A 70 -29.27 -38.20 -2.16
#